data_AF-A0A957LRT2-F1
#
_entry.id   AF-A0A957LRT2-F1
#
_cell.length_a   1.000
_cell.length_b   1.000
_cell.length_c   1.000
_cell.angle_alpha   90.00
_cell.angle_beta   90.00
_cell.angle_gamma   90.00
#
_symmetry.space_group_name_H-M   'P 1'
#
loop_
_entity.id
_entity.type
_entity.pdbx_description
1 polymer ?
#
loop_
_entity_poly.entity_id
_entity_poly.type
_entity_poly.pdbx_seq_one_letter_code
_entity_poly.pdbx_strand_id
1 'polypeptide(L)'
;DDLRRRWDDPEVQKAGDHPVIYAGAGSHASYFTAGEYLTEIELNVLAPVTRAATTVERLWKRAMQEEPDEDASDAAHAGGSVLAIPFVDYARGDGLSIGPGQKEAWDPPLLIGENIGWVRNYRGLWGLYTQDPFAGEDAPAGPMFNRNGTVRRSWYDPVGWAGLDKVAPGAELLDVARARRAEITERRARLREHVGVKTATLRALDVQAAAMRNQPHLQRIYAQTLGDIDKLSREIDGMQAEITADDALLDSLDRYEQHLMRGGRGPLRAHIRRAHTPAPPNQAHAGRIAEIWAAVSVTVLLVAFVVLFYFNPRFLPIWLVSILALFAFIEASVRGTFTRLVGSFATALAIAGALVLLYEFFWWVVAAVIIALAGYILWDNVRELTRSRRSDAE
;
A
#
# COMPACT_ATOMS: atom_id res chain seq x y z
N ASP A 1 -7.11 -7.49 -9.61
CA ASP A 1 -8.00 -6.31 -9.68
C ASP A 1 -7.55 -5.34 -10.76
N ASP A 2 -6.31 -4.84 -10.72
CA ASP A 2 -5.78 -3.89 -11.70
C ASP A 2 -5.67 -4.44 -13.14
N LEU A 3 -5.78 -5.76 -13.32
CA LEU A 3 -5.68 -6.46 -14.62
C LEU A 3 -6.94 -6.36 -15.48
N ARG A 4 -8.11 -6.09 -14.90
CA ARG A 4 -9.36 -6.06 -15.68
C ARG A 4 -9.54 -4.71 -16.38
N ARG A 5 -10.07 -4.74 -17.60
CA ARG A 5 -10.57 -3.57 -18.33
C ARG A 5 -11.99 -3.83 -18.77
N ARG A 6 -12.79 -2.77 -18.79
CA ARG A 6 -14.12 -2.85 -19.41
C ARG A 6 -13.98 -2.80 -20.92
N TRP A 7 -14.89 -3.47 -21.62
CA TRP A 7 -14.89 -3.49 -23.08
C TRP A 7 -15.02 -2.10 -23.71
N ASP A 8 -15.74 -1.17 -23.06
CA ASP A 8 -15.91 0.21 -23.53
C ASP A 8 -14.79 1.16 -23.11
N ASP A 9 -13.72 0.66 -22.47
CA ASP A 9 -12.56 1.46 -22.13
C ASP A 9 -11.74 1.81 -23.40
N PRO A 10 -11.43 3.10 -23.66
CA PRO A 10 -10.61 3.51 -24.81
C PRO A 10 -9.20 2.93 -24.84
N GLU A 11 -8.65 2.48 -23.69
CA GLU A 11 -7.35 1.79 -23.64
C GLU A 11 -7.39 0.41 -24.31
N VAL A 12 -8.57 -0.22 -24.37
CA VAL A 12 -8.74 -1.53 -24.98
C VAL A 12 -8.88 -1.34 -26.49
N GLN A 13 -7.74 -1.44 -27.17
CA GLN A 13 -7.70 -1.55 -28.62
C GLN A 13 -8.38 -2.84 -29.07
N LYS A 14 -9.06 -2.80 -30.22
CA LYS A 14 -9.88 -3.91 -30.71
C LYS A 14 -9.61 -4.18 -32.18
N ALA A 15 -9.57 -5.45 -32.54
CA ALA A 15 -9.58 -5.94 -33.91
C ALA A 15 -10.87 -6.76 -34.10
N GLY A 16 -11.90 -6.16 -34.68
CA GLY A 16 -13.25 -6.74 -34.69
C GLY A 16 -13.77 -6.94 -33.27
N ASP A 17 -14.13 -8.18 -32.93
CA ASP A 17 -14.67 -8.55 -31.61
C ASP A 17 -13.60 -9.00 -30.60
N HIS A 18 -12.32 -8.73 -30.89
CA HIS A 18 -11.21 -9.21 -30.07
C HIS A 18 -10.36 -8.08 -29.51
N PRO A 19 -9.96 -8.14 -28.22
CA PRO A 19 -9.03 -7.16 -27.65
C PRO A 19 -7.61 -7.40 -28.17
N VAL A 20 -6.89 -6.31 -28.44
CA VAL A 20 -5.47 -6.33 -28.77
C VAL A 20 -4.68 -6.23 -27.46
N ILE A 21 -3.77 -7.18 -27.26
CA ILE A 21 -2.90 -7.23 -26.08
C ILE A 21 -1.45 -7.20 -26.58
N TYR A 22 -0.65 -6.32 -25.97
CA TYR A 22 0.78 -6.25 -26.20
C TYR A 22 1.48 -7.18 -25.22
N ALA A 23 2.07 -8.24 -25.77
CA ALA A 23 2.87 -9.17 -24.99
C ALA A 23 4.28 -8.62 -24.79
N GLY A 24 4.77 -8.73 -23.57
CA GLY A 24 6.16 -8.42 -23.20
C GLY A 24 6.94 -9.67 -22.77
N ALA A 25 8.15 -9.48 -22.28
CA ALA A 25 8.99 -10.52 -21.70
C ALA A 25 8.84 -10.56 -20.17
N GLY A 26 7.96 -11.42 -19.66
CA GLY A 26 7.76 -11.58 -18.21
C GLY A 26 6.54 -12.42 -17.80
N SER A 27 6.44 -12.75 -16.51
CA SER A 27 5.33 -13.56 -15.95
C SER A 27 3.97 -12.86 -15.92
N HIS A 28 3.93 -11.53 -16.12
CA HIS A 28 2.74 -10.68 -16.12
C HIS A 28 2.66 -9.79 -17.37
N ALA A 29 3.27 -10.22 -18.47
CA ALA A 29 3.53 -9.39 -19.62
C ALA A 29 2.33 -9.28 -20.57
N SER A 30 1.21 -8.75 -20.07
CA SER A 30 0.00 -8.47 -20.85
C SER A 30 -0.41 -7.02 -20.65
N TYR A 31 -0.22 -6.21 -21.69
CA TYR A 31 -0.44 -4.78 -21.65
C TYR A 31 -1.53 -4.36 -22.64
N PHE A 32 -2.31 -3.35 -22.28
CA PHE A 32 -3.37 -2.80 -23.15
C PHE A 32 -2.88 -1.68 -24.07
N THR A 33 -1.70 -1.11 -23.78
CA THR A 33 -1.07 -0.04 -24.58
C THR A 33 0.33 -0.47 -24.99
N ALA A 34 0.76 -0.03 -26.18
CA ALA A 34 2.12 -0.25 -26.64
C ALA A 34 3.11 0.65 -25.89
N GLY A 35 4.28 0.11 -25.50
CA GLY A 35 5.37 0.92 -24.97
C GLY A 35 6.41 0.13 -24.18
N GLU A 36 7.29 0.88 -23.52
CA GLU A 36 8.32 0.35 -22.63
C GLU A 36 7.84 0.49 -21.18
N TYR A 37 7.75 -0.61 -20.45
CA TYR A 37 7.21 -0.63 -19.09
C TYR A 37 8.34 -0.86 -18.09
N LEU A 38 8.60 0.15 -17.25
CA LEU A 38 9.55 0.02 -16.17
C LEU A 38 8.88 -0.72 -15.00
N THR A 39 9.36 -1.93 -14.71
CA THR A 39 8.91 -2.72 -13.57
C THR A 39 10.03 -2.78 -12.54
N GLU A 40 9.68 -2.53 -11.28
CA GLU A 40 10.62 -2.57 -10.16
C GLU A 40 10.38 -3.85 -9.36
N ILE A 41 11.43 -4.67 -9.19
CA ILE A 41 11.39 -5.81 -8.28
C ILE A 41 11.81 -5.32 -6.89
N GLU A 42 10.86 -5.27 -5.95
CA GLU A 42 11.13 -4.89 -4.56
C GLU A 42 11.94 -5.99 -3.85
N LEU A 43 13.16 -5.68 -3.41
CA LEU A 43 13.98 -6.56 -2.57
C LEU A 43 13.41 -6.67 -1.14
N ASN A 44 12.47 -7.58 -0.94
CA ASN A 44 11.76 -7.76 0.32
C ASN A 44 12.64 -8.23 1.51
N VAL A 45 13.93 -8.53 1.26
CA VAL A 45 14.89 -9.02 2.27
C VAL A 45 15.30 -7.93 3.28
N LEU A 46 15.14 -6.65 2.95
CA LEU A 46 15.53 -5.51 3.80
C LEU A 46 14.35 -4.74 4.43
N ALA A 47 13.13 -5.26 4.30
CA ALA A 47 11.90 -4.64 4.80
C ALA A 47 11.89 -4.22 6.30
N PRO A 48 12.58 -4.90 7.25
CA PRO A 48 12.61 -4.45 8.65
C PRO A 48 13.48 -3.19 8.85
N VAL A 49 14.61 -3.10 8.15
CA VAL A 49 15.60 -2.00 8.29
C VAL A 49 15.03 -0.70 7.74
N THR A 50 14.31 -0.80 6.62
CA THR A 50 13.72 0.36 5.96
C THR A 50 12.51 0.93 6.69
N ARG A 51 11.73 0.09 7.40
CA ARG A 51 10.66 0.55 8.31
C ARG A 51 11.19 1.35 9.50
N ALA A 52 12.37 1.00 10.01
CA ALA A 52 13.00 1.76 11.09
C ALA A 52 13.46 3.15 10.58
N ALA A 53 14.10 3.21 9.41
CA ALA A 53 14.56 4.46 8.81
C ALA A 53 13.41 5.44 8.50
N THR A 54 12.30 4.97 7.92
CA THR A 54 11.11 5.80 7.63
C THR A 54 10.40 6.31 8.88
N THR A 55 10.57 5.64 10.02
CA THR A 55 10.02 6.09 11.30
C THR A 55 10.85 7.22 11.89
N VAL A 56 12.18 7.12 11.79
CA VAL A 56 13.12 8.17 12.19
C VAL A 56 12.96 9.41 11.30
N GLU A 57 12.82 9.25 9.99
CA GLU A 57 12.60 10.37 9.06
C GLU A 57 11.30 11.14 9.37
N ARG A 58 10.22 10.43 9.69
CA ARG A 58 8.93 11.04 10.08
C ARG A 58 9.00 11.77 11.42
N LEU A 59 9.77 11.25 12.38
CA LEU A 59 10.02 11.91 13.65
C LEU A 59 10.85 13.18 13.46
N TRP A 60 11.85 13.14 12.58
CA TRP A 60 12.72 14.28 12.27
C TRP A 60 11.99 15.40 11.52
N LYS A 61 11.21 15.06 10.47
CA LYS A 61 10.36 16.02 9.75
C LYS A 61 9.32 16.70 10.65
N ARG A 62 8.74 15.95 11.60
CA ARG A 62 7.84 16.52 12.62
C ARG A 62 8.55 17.46 13.60
N ALA A 63 9.82 17.19 13.92
CA ALA A 63 10.60 18.02 14.83
C ALA A 63 11.07 19.34 14.20
N MET A 64 11.21 19.40 12.87
CA MET A 64 11.73 20.58 12.15
C MET A 64 10.68 21.59 11.68
N GLN A 65 9.38 21.38 11.91
CA GLN A 65 8.30 22.28 11.46
C GLN A 65 8.41 22.70 9.97
N GLU A 66 8.84 21.80 9.09
CA GLU A 66 8.61 22.02 7.66
C GLU A 66 7.12 21.81 7.39
N GLU A 67 6.44 22.85 6.90
CA GLU A 67 5.07 22.74 6.40
C GLU A 67 5.02 21.60 5.35
N PRO A 68 4.00 20.73 5.41
CA PRO A 68 3.89 19.66 4.44
C PRO A 68 3.53 20.28 3.09
N ASP A 69 4.46 20.25 2.13
CA ASP A 69 4.12 20.46 0.72
C ASP A 69 2.99 19.48 0.36
N GLU A 70 1.81 20.01 0.00
CA GLU A 70 0.63 19.21 -0.36
C GLU A 70 0.93 18.29 -1.57
N ASP A 71 1.90 18.65 -2.42
CA ASP A 71 2.39 17.84 -3.55
C ASP A 71 3.26 16.64 -3.14
N ALA A 72 3.77 16.60 -1.90
CA ALA A 72 4.59 15.49 -1.40
C ALA A 72 3.76 14.35 -0.79
N SER A 73 2.46 14.57 -0.55
CA SER A 73 1.57 13.58 0.05
C SER A 73 1.25 12.40 -0.89
N ASP A 74 1.19 12.65 -2.21
CA ASP A 74 1.03 11.60 -3.23
C ASP A 74 2.33 10.80 -3.47
N ALA A 75 3.49 11.42 -3.27
CA ALA A 75 4.79 10.75 -3.37
C ALA A 75 5.17 9.95 -2.09
N ALA A 76 4.52 10.24 -0.95
CA ALA A 76 4.76 9.55 0.33
C ALA A 76 3.98 8.22 0.46
N HIS A 77 2.97 7.98 -0.40
CA HIS A 77 2.33 6.68 -0.57
C HIS A 77 3.00 5.80 -1.62
N ALA A 78 3.95 6.34 -2.40
CA ALA A 78 4.90 5.55 -3.16
C ALA A 78 6.00 5.05 -2.19
N GLY A 79 5.75 3.86 -1.62
CA GLY A 79 6.64 3.07 -0.76
C GLY A 79 8.10 3.53 -0.77
N GLY A 80 8.41 4.48 0.11
CA GLY A 80 9.74 5.03 0.25
C GLY A 80 10.64 4.03 0.96
N SER A 81 11.19 3.08 0.19
CA SER A 81 12.46 2.40 0.40
C SER A 81 12.45 1.06 -0.32
N VAL A 82 13.60 0.70 -0.91
CA VAL A 82 14.17 -0.65 -1.07
C VAL A 82 14.89 -0.62 -2.42
N LEU A 83 16.17 -1.00 -2.38
CA LEU A 83 17.02 -1.17 -3.55
C LEU A 83 16.25 -2.03 -4.57
N ALA A 84 15.74 -1.41 -5.64
CA ALA A 84 14.92 -2.08 -6.65
C ALA A 84 15.75 -2.24 -7.91
N ILE A 85 15.85 -3.47 -8.41
CA ILE A 85 16.47 -3.72 -9.71
C ILE A 85 15.41 -3.39 -10.76
N PRO A 86 15.61 -2.33 -11.57
CA PRO A 86 14.67 -2.01 -12.63
C PRO A 86 14.79 -3.07 -13.74
N PHE A 87 13.66 -3.52 -14.23
CA PHE A 87 13.56 -4.29 -15.46
C PHE A 87 12.66 -3.56 -16.44
N VAL A 88 13.05 -3.53 -17.71
CA VAL A 88 12.24 -2.93 -18.78
C VAL A 88 11.54 -4.04 -19.52
N ASP A 89 10.20 -4.02 -19.48
CA ASP A 89 9.40 -4.88 -20.33
C ASP A 89 9.06 -4.15 -21.65
N TYR A 90 9.46 -4.74 -22.78
CA TYR A 90 9.30 -4.18 -24.10
C TYR A 90 8.01 -4.69 -24.74
N ALA A 91 6.90 -3.98 -24.52
CA ALA A 91 5.60 -4.26 -25.11
C ALA A 91 5.28 -3.27 -26.24
N ARG A 92 6.24 -3.00 -27.13
CA ARG A 92 6.16 -1.90 -28.12
C ARG A 92 5.26 -2.21 -29.32
N GLY A 93 4.88 -3.47 -29.51
CA GLY A 93 4.05 -3.89 -30.65
C GLY A 93 4.74 -3.85 -32.01
N ASP A 94 6.06 -3.67 -32.05
CA ASP A 94 6.88 -3.67 -33.27
C ASP A 94 7.39 -5.07 -33.67
N GLY A 95 6.99 -6.10 -32.92
CA GLY A 95 7.35 -7.50 -33.14
C GLY A 95 6.32 -8.31 -33.93
N LEU A 96 6.34 -9.62 -33.73
CA LEU A 96 5.38 -10.55 -34.34
C LEU A 96 3.96 -10.26 -33.84
N SER A 97 3.04 -10.08 -34.78
CA SER A 97 1.61 -9.92 -34.49
C SER A 97 0.86 -11.18 -34.93
N ILE A 98 -0.02 -11.68 -34.06
CA ILE A 98 -0.82 -12.90 -34.28
C ILE A 98 -2.30 -12.53 -34.17
N GLY A 99 -3.07 -12.78 -35.22
CA GLY A 99 -4.51 -12.56 -35.23
C GLY A 99 -5.10 -12.19 -36.61
N PRO A 100 -6.37 -11.76 -36.66
CA PRO A 100 -7.06 -11.45 -37.89
C PRO A 100 -6.32 -10.38 -38.71
N GLY A 101 -6.05 -10.67 -39.98
CA GLY A 101 -5.35 -9.75 -40.88
C GLY A 101 -3.84 -9.64 -40.65
N GLN A 102 -3.26 -10.45 -39.75
CA GLN A 102 -1.82 -10.54 -39.55
C GLN A 102 -1.21 -11.69 -40.37
N LYS A 103 0.13 -11.72 -40.46
CA LYS A 103 0.86 -12.80 -41.13
C LYS A 103 0.55 -14.17 -40.52
N GLU A 104 0.44 -14.23 -39.19
CA GLU A 104 0.04 -15.42 -38.45
C GLU A 104 -1.40 -15.23 -37.97
N ALA A 105 -2.32 -16.09 -38.43
CA ALA A 105 -3.71 -16.08 -37.99
C ALA A 105 -3.89 -16.85 -36.68
N TRP A 106 -5.03 -16.67 -36.00
CA TRP A 106 -5.38 -17.55 -34.90
C TRP A 106 -5.82 -18.91 -35.40
N ASP A 107 -5.28 -19.95 -34.77
CA ASP A 107 -5.86 -21.28 -34.83
C ASP A 107 -7.20 -21.33 -34.08
N PRO A 108 -8.06 -22.33 -34.38
CA PRO A 108 -9.25 -22.58 -33.58
C PRO A 108 -8.90 -22.68 -32.08
N PRO A 109 -9.63 -21.96 -31.20
CA PRO A 109 -9.29 -21.92 -29.78
C PRO A 109 -9.41 -23.31 -29.16
N LEU A 110 -8.35 -23.78 -28.52
CA LEU A 110 -8.31 -25.03 -27.79
C LEU A 110 -8.42 -24.76 -26.28
N LEU A 111 -9.42 -25.35 -25.63
CA LEU A 111 -9.53 -25.28 -24.18
C LEU A 111 -8.45 -26.19 -23.54
N ILE A 112 -7.50 -25.59 -22.85
CA ILE A 112 -6.49 -26.31 -22.08
C ILE A 112 -7.11 -26.71 -20.73
N GLY A 113 -7.16 -28.01 -20.45
CA GLY A 113 -7.75 -28.57 -19.22
C GLY A 113 -6.92 -29.67 -18.58
N GLU A 114 -7.38 -30.18 -17.44
CA GLU A 114 -6.69 -31.21 -16.67
C GLU A 114 -6.66 -32.59 -17.34
N ASN A 115 -7.48 -32.78 -18.39
CA ASN A 115 -7.48 -33.95 -19.25
C ASN A 115 -6.26 -34.02 -20.17
N ILE A 116 -5.51 -32.92 -20.32
CA ILE A 116 -4.28 -32.87 -21.12
C ILE A 116 -3.13 -33.36 -20.23
N GLY A 117 -2.54 -34.50 -20.62
CA GLY A 117 -1.57 -35.21 -19.78
C GLY A 117 -0.40 -34.36 -19.28
N TRP A 118 0.19 -33.53 -20.15
CA TRP A 118 1.32 -32.67 -19.74
C TRP A 118 0.89 -31.55 -18.79
N VAL A 119 -0.34 -31.05 -18.87
CA VAL A 119 -0.84 -29.98 -17.99
C VAL A 119 -0.90 -30.47 -16.54
N ARG A 120 -1.48 -31.66 -16.33
CA ARG A 120 -1.67 -32.25 -15.01
C ARG A 120 -0.37 -32.83 -14.42
N ASN A 121 0.44 -33.45 -15.26
CA ASN A 121 1.61 -34.20 -14.80
C ASN A 121 2.83 -33.30 -14.57
N TYR A 122 2.81 -32.06 -15.09
CA TYR A 122 3.95 -31.16 -15.00
C TYR A 122 3.82 -30.14 -13.88
N ARG A 123 4.29 -30.50 -12.68
CA ARG A 123 4.21 -29.67 -11.46
C ARG A 123 5.41 -28.77 -11.20
N GLY A 124 6.27 -28.59 -12.21
CA GLY A 124 7.54 -27.89 -12.06
C GLY A 124 7.74 -26.77 -13.08
N LEU A 125 8.98 -26.31 -13.15
CA LEU A 125 9.44 -25.36 -14.15
C LEU A 125 9.78 -26.06 -15.44
N TRP A 126 9.35 -25.51 -16.58
CA TRP A 126 9.64 -25.93 -17.96
C TRP A 126 11.14 -25.76 -18.28
N GLY A 127 12.00 -26.47 -17.55
CA GLY A 127 13.45 -26.35 -17.63
C GLY A 127 14.14 -26.37 -16.26
N LEU A 128 15.25 -25.64 -16.16
CA LEU A 128 16.11 -25.61 -14.98
C LEU A 128 15.44 -24.90 -13.79
N TYR A 129 15.53 -25.51 -12.61
CA TYR A 129 15.20 -24.86 -11.33
C TYR A 129 16.51 -24.51 -10.63
N THR A 130 16.94 -23.26 -10.79
CA THR A 130 18.17 -22.71 -10.20
C THR A 130 18.05 -22.48 -8.70
N GLN A 131 16.82 -22.43 -8.16
CA GLN A 131 16.55 -22.06 -6.77
C GLN A 131 17.18 -20.71 -6.42
N ASP A 132 17.26 -19.82 -7.40
CA ASP A 132 17.86 -18.51 -7.19
C ASP A 132 16.94 -17.68 -6.28
N PRO A 133 17.48 -16.93 -5.30
CA PRO A 133 16.68 -16.13 -4.38
C PRO A 133 15.77 -15.11 -5.08
N PHE A 134 16.10 -14.76 -6.33
CA PHE A 134 15.43 -13.75 -7.14
C PHE A 134 14.41 -14.35 -8.12
N ALA A 135 14.33 -15.69 -8.26
CA ALA A 135 13.45 -16.41 -9.17
C ALA A 135 13.53 -15.94 -10.64
N GLY A 136 14.63 -15.31 -11.02
CA GLY A 136 14.84 -14.66 -12.32
C GLY A 136 15.45 -15.61 -13.35
N GLU A 137 16.26 -16.56 -12.89
CA GLU A 137 16.93 -17.56 -13.73
C GLU A 137 16.16 -18.88 -13.83
N ASP A 138 15.18 -19.06 -12.94
CA ASP A 138 14.29 -20.21 -12.95
C ASP A 138 13.46 -20.27 -14.25
N ALA A 139 13.42 -21.45 -14.88
CA ALA A 139 12.59 -21.70 -16.07
C ALA A 139 11.09 -21.39 -15.83
N PRO A 140 10.29 -21.08 -16.86
CA PRO A 140 8.89 -20.69 -16.68
C PRO A 140 8.06 -21.86 -16.12
N ALA A 141 7.15 -21.58 -15.18
CA ALA A 141 6.23 -22.60 -14.69
C ALA A 141 5.06 -22.81 -15.68
N GLY A 142 4.55 -24.04 -15.74
CA GLY A 142 3.40 -24.39 -16.60
C GLY A 142 2.09 -23.65 -16.24
N PRO A 143 1.01 -23.86 -17.02
CA PRO A 143 -0.24 -23.12 -16.88
C PRO A 143 -1.03 -23.48 -15.61
N MET A 144 -0.91 -24.71 -15.12
CA MET A 144 -1.67 -25.20 -13.96
C MET A 144 -0.97 -24.95 -12.61
N PHE A 145 0.36 -25.08 -12.57
CA PHE A 145 1.12 -25.06 -11.31
C PHE A 145 2.06 -23.85 -11.23
N ASN A 146 2.23 -23.34 -10.01
CA ASN A 146 3.25 -22.35 -9.66
C ASN A 146 4.65 -22.99 -9.70
N ARG A 147 5.70 -22.16 -9.59
CA ARG A 147 7.09 -22.63 -9.54
C ARG A 147 7.35 -23.66 -8.43
N ASN A 148 6.65 -23.53 -7.30
CA ASN A 148 6.72 -24.44 -6.16
C ASN A 148 5.77 -25.67 -6.25
N GLY A 149 5.11 -25.88 -7.40
CA GLY A 149 4.20 -27.00 -7.62
C GLY A 149 2.82 -26.89 -6.99
N THR A 150 2.50 -25.78 -6.31
CA THR A 150 1.12 -25.49 -5.87
C THR A 150 0.23 -25.12 -7.06
N VAL A 151 -1.08 -25.39 -6.99
CA VAL A 151 -2.00 -25.04 -8.08
C VAL A 151 -2.17 -23.52 -8.16
N ARG A 152 -2.07 -22.96 -9.37
CA ARG A 152 -2.27 -21.53 -9.63
C ARG A 152 -3.71 -21.11 -9.37
N ARG A 153 -3.92 -19.95 -8.74
CA ARG A 153 -5.26 -19.36 -8.62
C ARG A 153 -5.89 -19.07 -9.97
N SER A 154 -5.11 -18.63 -10.95
CA SER A 154 -5.57 -18.45 -12.33
C SER A 154 -6.09 -19.73 -12.99
N TRP A 155 -5.79 -20.91 -12.43
CA TRP A 155 -6.28 -22.20 -12.89
C TRP A 155 -7.60 -22.59 -12.22
N TYR A 156 -7.64 -22.65 -10.89
CA TYR A 156 -8.83 -23.13 -10.16
C TYR A 156 -9.89 -22.05 -9.89
N ASP A 157 -9.52 -20.77 -9.92
CA ASP A 157 -10.40 -19.61 -9.70
C ASP A 157 -9.98 -18.46 -10.65
N PRO A 158 -10.16 -18.62 -11.98
CA PRO A 158 -9.76 -17.60 -12.95
C PRO A 158 -10.54 -16.30 -12.76
N VAL A 159 -11.82 -16.39 -12.36
CA VAL A 159 -12.71 -15.25 -12.15
C VAL A 159 -12.25 -14.41 -10.96
N GLY A 160 -11.97 -15.04 -9.82
CA GLY A 160 -11.45 -14.34 -8.64
C GLY A 160 -9.98 -13.94 -8.78
N TRP A 161 -9.18 -14.66 -9.56
CA TRP A 161 -7.83 -14.23 -9.93
C TRP A 161 -7.84 -12.92 -10.73
N ALA A 162 -8.73 -12.80 -11.72
CA ALA A 162 -8.97 -11.55 -12.45
C ALA A 162 -9.63 -10.48 -11.57
N GLY A 163 -10.25 -10.89 -10.47
CA GLY A 163 -11.02 -10.06 -9.56
C GLY A 163 -12.40 -9.70 -10.11
N LEU A 164 -12.94 -10.47 -11.05
CA LEU A 164 -14.29 -10.26 -11.60
C LEU A 164 -15.38 -10.83 -10.69
N ASP A 165 -15.04 -11.72 -9.77
CA ASP A 165 -15.91 -12.35 -8.78
C ASP A 165 -16.69 -11.35 -7.92
N LYS A 166 -16.09 -10.19 -7.63
CA LYS A 166 -16.70 -9.11 -6.85
C LYS A 166 -17.49 -8.09 -7.68
N VAL A 167 -17.60 -8.28 -9.00
CA VAL A 167 -18.32 -7.36 -9.90
C VAL A 167 -19.57 -8.06 -10.40
N ALA A 168 -20.73 -7.52 -10.02
CA ALA A 168 -21.99 -8.02 -10.56
C ALA A 168 -22.04 -7.81 -12.08
N PRO A 169 -22.48 -8.81 -12.85
CA PRO A 169 -22.74 -8.66 -14.28
C PRO A 169 -23.69 -7.48 -14.53
N GLY A 170 -23.52 -6.78 -15.66
CA GLY A 170 -24.31 -5.58 -15.95
C GLY A 170 -25.83 -5.84 -15.98
N ALA A 171 -26.25 -7.05 -16.36
CA ALA A 171 -27.67 -7.45 -16.35
C ALA A 171 -28.24 -7.64 -14.95
N GLU A 172 -27.42 -8.03 -13.98
CA GLU A 172 -27.83 -8.34 -12.59
C GLU A 172 -27.57 -7.18 -11.62
N LEU A 173 -26.74 -6.21 -12.02
CA LEU A 173 -26.27 -5.12 -11.16
C LEU A 173 -27.41 -4.33 -10.51
N LEU A 174 -28.51 -4.11 -11.22
CA LEU A 174 -29.69 -3.41 -10.69
C LEU A 174 -30.37 -4.22 -9.58
N ASP A 175 -30.54 -5.52 -9.79
CA ASP A 175 -31.19 -6.40 -8.81
C ASP A 175 -30.30 -6.59 -7.57
N VAL A 176 -28.98 -6.68 -7.75
CA VAL A 176 -28.00 -6.70 -6.65
C VAL A 176 -28.08 -5.41 -5.84
N ALA A 177 -28.16 -4.23 -6.48
CA ALA A 177 -28.29 -2.96 -5.78
C ALA A 177 -29.60 -2.87 -4.98
N ARG A 178 -30.71 -3.34 -5.54
CA ARG A 178 -32.02 -3.40 -4.87
C ARG A 178 -32.02 -4.34 -3.67
N ALA A 179 -31.45 -5.54 -3.83
CA ALA A 179 -31.31 -6.50 -2.74
C ALA A 179 -30.49 -5.89 -1.58
N ARG A 180 -29.38 -5.21 -1.90
CA ARG A 180 -28.55 -4.56 -0.89
C ARG A 180 -29.29 -3.43 -0.16
N ARG A 181 -30.08 -2.64 -0.86
CA ARG A 181 -30.92 -1.59 -0.28
C ARG A 181 -31.98 -2.17 0.66
N ALA A 182 -32.63 -3.27 0.28
CA ALA A 182 -33.62 -3.94 1.11
C ALA A 182 -33.00 -4.45 2.42
N GLU A 183 -31.82 -5.08 2.34
CA GLU A 183 -31.06 -5.56 3.51
C GLU A 183 -30.72 -4.42 4.49
N ILE A 184 -30.22 -3.30 3.98
CA ILE A 184 -29.89 -2.13 4.81
C ILE A 184 -31.15 -1.52 5.43
N THR A 185 -32.25 -1.47 4.68
CA THR A 185 -33.54 -0.98 5.18
C THR A 185 -34.05 -1.83 6.34
N GLU A 186 -33.95 -3.15 6.24
CA GLU A 186 -34.32 -4.08 7.31
C GLU A 186 -33.41 -3.93 8.54
N ARG A 187 -32.08 -3.84 8.32
CA ARG A 187 -31.12 -3.60 9.40
C ARG A 187 -31.41 -2.30 10.14
N ARG A 188 -31.67 -1.21 9.42
CA ARG A 188 -32.04 0.09 9.99
C ARG A 188 -33.32 0.01 10.82
N ALA A 189 -34.33 -0.72 10.34
CA ALA A 189 -35.58 -0.91 11.08
C ALA A 189 -35.33 -1.63 12.42
N ARG A 190 -34.53 -2.70 12.42
CA ARG A 190 -34.12 -3.42 13.65
C ARG A 190 -33.35 -2.52 14.62
N LEU A 191 -32.41 -1.71 14.13
CA LEU A 191 -31.67 -0.77 14.97
C LEU A 191 -32.60 0.26 15.63
N ARG A 192 -33.59 0.80 14.89
CA ARG A 192 -34.57 1.75 15.45
C ARG A 192 -35.43 1.11 16.55
N GLU A 193 -35.83 -0.14 16.38
CA GLU A 193 -36.55 -0.89 17.42
C GLU A 193 -35.68 -1.07 18.67
N HIS A 194 -34.42 -1.49 18.51
CA HIS A 194 -33.47 -1.64 19.62
C HIS A 194 -33.22 -0.32 20.36
N VAL A 195 -33.06 0.79 19.63
CA VAL A 195 -32.93 2.13 20.22
C VAL A 195 -34.18 2.48 21.01
N GLY A 196 -35.38 2.18 20.51
CA GLY A 196 -36.64 2.39 21.22
C GLY A 196 -36.69 1.65 22.56
N VAL A 197 -36.35 0.36 22.56
CA VAL A 197 -36.31 -0.48 23.77
C VAL A 197 -35.27 0.04 24.76
N LYS A 198 -34.04 0.30 24.31
CA LYS A 198 -32.96 0.80 25.18
C LYS A 198 -33.26 2.18 25.74
N THR A 199 -33.88 3.06 24.96
CA THR A 199 -34.29 4.40 25.43
C THR A 199 -35.34 4.29 26.52
N ALA A 200 -36.29 3.34 26.42
CA ALA A 200 -37.25 3.10 27.49
C ALA A 200 -36.57 2.62 28.78
N THR A 201 -35.60 1.69 28.67
CA THR A 201 -34.79 1.23 29.81
C THR A 201 -33.96 2.37 30.42
N LEU A 202 -33.34 3.22 29.60
CA LEU A 202 -32.57 4.38 30.05
C LEU A 202 -33.44 5.32 30.88
N ARG A 203 -34.66 5.63 30.40
CA ARG A 203 -35.63 6.46 31.13
C ARG A 203 -36.04 5.80 32.46
N ALA A 204 -36.22 4.49 32.50
CA ALA A 204 -36.55 3.77 33.73
C ALA A 204 -35.40 3.84 34.76
N LEU A 205 -34.14 3.69 34.31
CA LEU A 205 -32.96 3.82 35.17
C LEU A 205 -32.79 5.25 35.69
N ASP A 206 -33.07 6.27 34.88
CA ASP A 206 -33.04 7.66 35.31
C ASP A 206 -34.05 7.94 36.44
N VAL A 207 -35.29 7.45 36.29
CA VAL A 207 -36.31 7.51 37.36
C VAL A 207 -35.84 6.77 38.62
N GLN A 208 -35.22 5.59 38.46
CA GLN A 208 -34.67 4.83 39.59
C GLN A 208 -33.56 5.61 40.30
N ALA A 209 -32.63 6.21 39.56
CA ALA A 209 -31.55 7.03 40.10
C ALA A 209 -32.10 8.25 40.85
N ALA A 210 -33.12 8.91 40.30
CA ALA A 210 -33.79 10.04 40.93
C ALA A 210 -34.40 9.68 42.30
N ALA A 211 -35.03 8.51 42.41
CA ALA A 211 -35.63 8.03 43.66
C ALA A 211 -34.59 7.72 44.77
N MET A 212 -33.33 7.42 44.40
CA MET A 212 -32.27 7.04 45.34
C MET A 212 -31.36 8.21 45.77
N ARG A 213 -31.39 9.34 45.07
CA ARG A 213 -30.40 10.44 45.18
C ARG A 213 -30.08 10.92 46.60
N ASN A 214 -31.08 10.95 47.49
CA ASN A 214 -30.94 11.46 48.86
C ASN A 214 -31.02 10.37 49.95
N GLN A 215 -30.80 9.10 49.59
CA GLN A 215 -30.88 7.98 50.54
C GLN A 215 -29.49 7.43 50.87
N PRO A 216 -28.94 7.68 52.08
CA PRO A 216 -27.57 7.28 52.43
C PRO A 216 -27.30 5.78 52.30
N HIS A 217 -28.28 4.94 52.63
CA HIS A 217 -28.14 3.48 52.55
C HIS A 217 -28.17 2.93 51.12
N LEU A 218 -28.57 3.73 50.13
CA LEU A 218 -28.65 3.35 48.71
C LEU A 218 -27.52 3.94 47.85
N GLN A 219 -26.57 4.67 48.44
CA GLN A 219 -25.50 5.35 47.68
C GLN A 219 -24.72 4.42 46.75
N ARG A 220 -24.44 3.18 47.19
CA ARG A 220 -23.75 2.19 46.35
C ARG A 220 -24.56 1.79 45.12
N ILE A 221 -25.86 1.57 45.30
CA ILE A 221 -26.78 1.19 44.20
C ILE A 221 -26.94 2.38 43.25
N TYR A 222 -27.09 3.60 43.79
CA TYR A 222 -27.14 4.83 43.01
C TYR A 222 -25.92 5.01 42.10
N ALA A 223 -24.71 4.84 42.63
CA ALA A 223 -23.48 4.93 41.83
C ALA A 223 -23.44 3.88 40.70
N GLN A 224 -23.92 2.66 40.97
CA GLN A 224 -24.03 1.62 39.93
C GLN A 224 -25.05 2.00 38.85
N THR A 225 -26.24 2.49 39.23
CA THR A 225 -27.27 2.92 38.29
C THR A 225 -26.79 4.06 37.39
N LEU A 226 -26.01 5.02 37.91
CA LEU A 226 -25.39 6.05 37.08
C LEU A 226 -24.41 5.47 36.05
N GLY A 227 -23.58 4.50 36.45
CA GLY A 227 -22.70 3.80 35.52
C GLY A 227 -23.47 3.03 34.43
N ASP A 228 -24.60 2.41 34.78
CA ASP A 228 -25.48 1.72 33.83
C ASP A 228 -26.15 2.70 32.86
N ILE A 229 -26.58 3.88 33.33
CA ILE A 229 -27.11 4.98 32.51
C ILE A 229 -26.05 5.43 31.50
N ASP A 230 -24.83 5.75 31.94
CA ASP A 230 -23.75 6.22 31.06
C ASP A 230 -23.33 5.17 30.02
N LYS A 231 -23.34 3.89 30.41
CA LYS A 231 -23.08 2.79 29.48
C LYS A 231 -24.19 2.70 28.43
N LEU A 232 -25.45 2.69 28.86
CA LEU A 232 -26.59 2.53 27.97
C LEU A 232 -26.76 3.75 27.04
N SER A 233 -26.48 4.96 27.52
CA SER A 233 -26.47 6.17 26.69
C SER A 233 -25.44 6.04 25.56
N ARG A 234 -24.20 5.65 25.87
CA ARG A 234 -23.16 5.44 24.83
C ARG A 234 -23.52 4.35 23.82
N GLU A 235 -24.17 3.27 24.28
CA GLU A 235 -24.67 2.24 23.37
C GLU A 235 -25.76 2.78 22.43
N ILE A 236 -26.69 3.60 22.94
CA ILE A 236 -27.73 4.26 22.13
C ILE A 236 -27.09 5.23 21.13
N ASP A 237 -26.11 6.04 21.55
CA ASP A 237 -25.42 6.99 20.68
C ASP A 237 -24.71 6.26 19.52
N GLY A 238 -24.06 5.14 19.81
CA GLY A 238 -23.46 4.27 18.79
C GLY A 238 -24.48 3.75 17.78
N MET A 239 -25.63 3.25 18.25
CA MET A 239 -26.72 2.78 17.38
C MET A 239 -27.34 3.92 16.55
N GLN A 240 -27.48 5.12 17.12
CA GLN A 240 -27.98 6.28 16.39
C GLN A 240 -27.00 6.74 15.30
N ALA A 241 -25.70 6.69 15.56
CA ALA A 241 -24.68 6.95 14.56
C ALA A 241 -24.76 5.93 13.40
N GLU A 242 -24.94 4.65 13.70
CA GLU A 242 -25.16 3.61 12.68
C GLU A 242 -26.43 3.83 11.85
N ILE A 243 -27.56 4.18 12.48
CA ILE A 243 -28.81 4.49 11.77
C ILE A 243 -28.60 5.68 10.82
N THR A 244 -27.88 6.72 11.26
CA THR A 244 -27.60 7.90 10.45
C THR A 244 -26.71 7.57 9.25
N ALA A 245 -25.69 6.72 9.45
CA ALA A 245 -24.85 6.23 8.37
C ALA A 245 -25.66 5.38 7.36
N ASP A 246 -26.58 4.55 7.85
CA ASP A 246 -27.47 3.75 7.01
C ASP A 246 -28.43 4.61 6.19
N ASP A 247 -29.00 5.68 6.78
CA ASP A 247 -29.83 6.65 6.06
C ASP A 247 -29.04 7.32 4.91
N ALA A 248 -27.81 7.79 5.17
CA ALA A 248 -26.96 8.38 4.13
C ALA A 248 -26.57 7.38 3.03
N LEU A 249 -26.32 6.11 3.40
CA LEU A 249 -25.99 5.06 2.45
C LEU A 249 -27.21 4.70 1.58
N LEU A 250 -28.41 4.60 2.15
CA LEU A 250 -29.64 4.37 1.40
C LEU A 250 -29.89 5.49 0.38
N ASP A 251 -29.70 6.76 0.75
CA ASP A 251 -29.83 7.89 -0.19
C ASP A 251 -28.81 7.83 -1.35
N SER A 252 -27.61 7.30 -1.08
CA SER A 252 -26.60 7.09 -2.11
C SER A 252 -26.96 5.92 -3.05
N LEU A 253 -27.51 4.84 -2.50
CA LEU A 253 -27.97 3.67 -3.25
C LEU A 253 -29.19 4.02 -4.10
N ASP A 254 -30.10 4.86 -3.62
CA ASP A 254 -31.26 5.33 -4.39
C ASP A 254 -30.83 6.13 -5.62
N ARG A 255 -29.86 7.04 -5.45
CA ARG A 255 -29.26 7.79 -6.57
C ARG A 255 -28.54 6.86 -7.55
N TYR A 256 -27.82 5.86 -7.03
CA TYR A 256 -27.14 4.87 -7.84
C TYR A 256 -28.12 4.00 -8.64
N GLU A 257 -29.21 3.55 -8.03
CA GLU A 257 -30.28 2.80 -8.70
C GLU A 257 -30.87 3.61 -9.87
N GLN A 258 -31.20 4.89 -9.63
CA GLN A 258 -31.69 5.79 -10.67
C GLN A 258 -30.68 5.98 -11.81
N HIS A 259 -29.39 6.06 -11.50
CA HIS A 259 -28.33 6.13 -12.51
C HIS A 259 -28.29 4.86 -13.37
N LEU A 260 -28.36 3.68 -12.75
CA LEU A 260 -28.41 2.40 -13.46
C LEU A 260 -29.65 2.27 -14.35
N MET A 261 -30.82 2.69 -13.86
CA MET A 261 -32.07 2.67 -14.63
C MET A 261 -32.02 3.54 -15.89
N ARG A 262 -31.23 4.62 -15.88
CA ARG A 262 -30.98 5.47 -17.05
C ARG A 262 -29.92 4.90 -18.01
N GLY A 263 -29.46 3.67 -17.77
CA GLY A 263 -28.37 3.04 -18.52
C GLY A 263 -26.98 3.56 -18.12
N GLY A 264 -26.89 4.36 -17.06
CA GLY A 264 -25.65 4.86 -16.52
C GLY A 264 -24.80 3.70 -15.98
N ARG A 265 -23.50 3.74 -16.26
CA ARG A 265 -22.53 2.79 -15.70
C ARG A 265 -21.58 3.52 -14.77
N GLY A 266 -20.95 2.78 -13.86
CA GLY A 266 -19.89 3.35 -13.01
C GLY A 266 -18.70 3.84 -13.84
N PRO A 267 -17.77 4.59 -13.21
CA PRO A 267 -16.50 4.96 -13.83
C PRO A 267 -15.73 3.73 -14.36
N LEU A 268 -15.11 3.88 -15.54
CA LEU A 268 -14.44 2.78 -16.26
C LEU A 268 -13.27 2.16 -15.47
N ARG A 269 -12.52 3.02 -14.77
CA ARG A 269 -11.21 2.70 -14.19
C ARG A 269 -11.15 2.87 -12.66
N ALA A 270 -12.29 3.01 -11.98
CA ALA A 270 -12.28 3.27 -10.53
C ALA A 270 -11.70 2.14 -9.67
N HIS A 271 -11.62 0.91 -10.20
CA HIS A 271 -10.96 -0.19 -9.52
C HIS A 271 -9.44 -0.18 -9.69
N ILE A 272 -8.91 0.59 -10.64
CA ILE A 272 -7.48 0.62 -10.94
C ILE A 272 -6.81 1.49 -9.90
N ARG A 273 -5.97 0.87 -9.06
CA ARG A 273 -5.13 1.58 -8.09
C ARG A 273 -3.72 1.80 -8.64
N ARG A 274 -3.22 0.82 -9.38
CA ARG A 274 -1.88 0.85 -10.00
C ARG A 274 -2.05 0.57 -11.49
N ALA A 275 -2.15 1.64 -12.28
CA ALA A 275 -2.23 1.51 -13.72
C ALA A 275 -0.84 1.20 -14.28
N HIS A 276 -0.71 0.10 -15.02
CA HIS A 276 0.46 -0.12 -15.87
C HIS A 276 0.42 0.91 -17.00
N THR A 277 1.30 1.91 -16.91
CA THR A 277 1.46 2.93 -17.95
C THR A 277 2.85 2.80 -18.56
N PRO A 278 2.97 2.96 -19.89
CA PRO A 278 4.27 2.95 -20.52
C PRO A 278 5.09 4.15 -20.05
N ALA A 279 6.39 3.98 -19.95
CA ALA A 279 7.32 5.06 -19.61
C ALA A 279 7.19 6.19 -20.65
N PRO A 280 7.17 7.46 -20.22
CA PRO A 280 7.06 8.58 -21.13
C PRO A 280 8.27 8.63 -22.09
N PRO A 281 8.07 9.05 -23.35
CA PRO A 281 9.07 8.94 -24.41
C PRO A 281 10.40 9.67 -24.13
N ASN A 282 10.42 10.64 -23.22
CA ASN A 282 11.65 11.34 -22.80
C ASN A 282 12.53 10.53 -21.83
N GLN A 283 12.01 9.47 -21.20
CA GLN A 283 12.78 8.56 -20.32
C GLN A 283 13.36 7.36 -21.08
N ALA A 284 12.91 7.07 -22.30
CA ALA A 284 13.44 5.95 -23.12
C ALA A 284 14.93 6.11 -23.46
N HIS A 285 15.42 7.35 -23.61
CA HIS A 285 16.86 7.61 -23.77
C HIS A 285 17.65 7.36 -22.49
N ALA A 286 17.07 7.67 -21.32
CA ALA A 286 17.65 7.34 -20.03
C ALA A 286 17.66 5.81 -19.80
N GLY A 287 16.68 5.07 -20.33
CA GLY A 287 16.63 3.60 -20.28
C GLY A 287 17.84 2.93 -20.95
N ARG A 288 18.21 3.35 -22.17
CA ARG A 288 19.40 2.80 -22.86
C ARG A 288 20.71 3.17 -22.15
N ILE A 289 20.81 4.39 -21.64
CA ILE A 289 21.99 4.84 -20.88
C ILE A 289 22.06 4.08 -19.55
N ALA A 290 20.93 3.84 -18.89
CA ALA A 290 20.84 3.06 -17.67
C ALA A 290 21.18 1.58 -17.90
N GLU A 291 20.79 1.00 -19.04
CA GLU A 291 21.14 -0.37 -19.44
C GLU A 291 22.65 -0.53 -19.69
N ILE A 292 23.25 0.38 -20.47
CA ILE A 292 24.70 0.42 -20.70
C ILE A 292 25.43 0.65 -19.36
N TRP A 293 24.91 1.54 -18.52
CA TRP A 293 25.48 1.82 -17.20
C TRP A 293 25.40 0.62 -16.26
N ALA A 294 24.27 -0.09 -16.19
CA ALA A 294 24.11 -1.28 -15.38
C ALA A 294 25.09 -2.39 -15.80
N ALA A 295 25.29 -2.59 -17.11
CA ALA A 295 26.22 -3.57 -17.64
C ALA A 295 27.70 -3.20 -17.38
N VAL A 296 28.07 -1.93 -17.55
CA VAL A 296 29.46 -1.47 -17.42
C VAL A 296 29.88 -1.27 -15.96
N SER A 297 28.96 -0.80 -15.12
CA SER A 297 29.28 -0.33 -13.78
C SER A 297 29.75 -1.44 -12.84
N VAL A 298 29.20 -2.65 -12.93
CA VAL A 298 29.65 -3.80 -12.13
C VAL A 298 31.07 -4.21 -12.49
N THR A 299 31.41 -4.22 -13.79
CA THR A 299 32.76 -4.55 -14.26
C THR A 299 33.77 -3.49 -13.83
N VAL A 300 33.43 -2.21 -13.99
CA VAL A 300 34.30 -1.10 -13.55
C VAL A 300 34.49 -1.13 -12.02
N LEU A 301 33.43 -1.42 -11.26
CA LEU A 301 33.49 -1.55 -9.80
C LEU A 301 34.45 -2.67 -9.38
N LEU A 302 34.36 -3.82 -10.03
CA LEU A 302 35.19 -4.98 -9.73
C LEU A 302 36.67 -4.73 -10.07
N VAL A 303 36.94 -4.08 -11.21
CA VAL A 303 38.30 -3.68 -11.61
C VAL A 303 38.86 -2.64 -10.65
N ALA A 304 38.08 -1.61 -10.30
CA ALA A 304 38.50 -0.58 -9.34
C ALA A 304 38.79 -1.18 -7.96
N PHE A 305 37.97 -2.12 -7.49
CA PHE A 305 38.19 -2.85 -6.25
C PHE A 305 39.50 -3.63 -6.26
N VAL A 306 39.78 -4.40 -7.33
CA VAL A 306 41.01 -5.19 -7.47
C VAL A 306 42.25 -4.30 -7.52
N VAL A 307 42.21 -3.20 -8.28
CA VAL A 307 43.32 -2.24 -8.37
C VAL A 307 43.60 -1.60 -6.99
N LEU A 308 42.56 -1.14 -6.29
CA LEU A 308 42.74 -0.50 -4.98
C LEU A 308 43.19 -1.47 -3.89
N PHE A 309 42.72 -2.72 -3.95
CA PHE A 309 43.20 -3.79 -3.07
C PHE A 309 44.70 -4.03 -3.26
N TYR A 310 45.19 -4.03 -4.50
CA TYR A 310 46.60 -4.28 -4.81
C TYR A 310 47.52 -3.14 -4.35
N PHE A 311 47.11 -1.88 -4.52
CA PHE A 311 48.00 -0.74 -4.28
C PHE A 311 48.04 -0.23 -2.82
N ASN A 312 46.94 -0.29 -2.06
CA ASN A 312 46.91 0.27 -0.70
C ASN A 312 45.85 -0.37 0.22
N PRO A 313 46.08 -1.60 0.71
CA PRO A 313 45.10 -2.33 1.52
C PRO A 313 44.80 -1.67 2.87
N ARG A 314 45.67 -0.77 3.36
CA ARG A 314 45.46 -0.05 4.64
C ARG A 314 44.27 0.92 4.59
N PHE A 315 43.92 1.43 3.41
CA PHE A 315 42.82 2.38 3.21
C PHE A 315 41.56 1.74 2.63
N LEU A 316 41.49 0.41 2.55
CA LEU A 316 40.36 -0.37 2.02
C LEU A 316 38.97 0.13 2.45
N PRO A 317 38.72 0.42 3.75
CA PRO A 317 37.40 0.87 4.19
C PRO A 317 37.00 2.23 3.58
N ILE A 318 37.96 3.17 3.49
CA ILE A 318 37.72 4.51 2.96
C ILE A 318 37.50 4.45 1.44
N TRP A 319 38.28 3.64 0.75
CA TRP A 319 38.13 3.41 -0.69
C TRP A 319 36.81 2.76 -1.04
N LEU A 320 36.37 1.75 -0.26
CA LEU A 320 35.10 1.08 -0.45
C LEU A 320 33.92 2.05 -0.30
N VAL A 321 33.94 2.88 0.75
CA VAL A 321 32.91 3.91 0.96
C VAL A 321 32.91 4.94 -0.16
N SER A 322 34.09 5.39 -0.61
CA SER A 322 34.21 6.39 -1.68
C SER A 322 33.69 5.87 -3.03
N ILE A 323 34.00 4.61 -3.35
CA ILE A 323 33.50 3.96 -4.56
C ILE A 323 31.99 3.75 -4.50
N LEU A 324 31.47 3.25 -3.37
CA LEU A 324 30.03 3.08 -3.19
C LEU A 324 29.28 4.42 -3.27
N ALA A 325 29.86 5.50 -2.72
CA ALA A 325 29.30 6.83 -2.81
C ALA A 325 29.33 7.37 -4.25
N LEU A 326 30.43 7.19 -4.98
CA LEU A 326 30.55 7.59 -6.38
C LEU A 326 29.56 6.81 -7.26
N PHE A 327 29.42 5.51 -7.02
CA PHE A 327 28.46 4.66 -7.72
C PHE A 327 27.03 5.13 -7.48
N ALA A 328 26.65 5.33 -6.21
CA ALA A 328 25.32 5.84 -5.85
C ALA A 328 25.05 7.22 -6.47
N PHE A 329 26.06 8.09 -6.52
CA PHE A 329 25.96 9.42 -7.11
C PHE A 329 25.70 9.37 -8.63
N ILE A 330 26.44 8.53 -9.35
CA ILE A 330 26.25 8.40 -10.80
C ILE A 330 24.91 7.72 -11.10
N GLU A 331 24.54 6.68 -10.34
CA GLU A 331 23.23 6.02 -10.47
C GLU A 331 22.06 6.99 -10.23
N ALA A 332 22.14 7.86 -9.23
CA ALA A 332 21.15 8.91 -9.00
C ALA A 332 21.00 9.88 -10.17
N SER A 333 22.15 10.26 -10.75
CA SER A 333 22.22 11.25 -11.82
C SER A 333 21.62 10.69 -13.10
N VAL A 334 21.89 9.42 -13.42
CA VAL A 334 21.32 8.73 -14.59
C VAL A 334 19.81 8.50 -14.42
N ARG A 335 19.33 8.24 -13.20
CA ARG A 335 17.90 7.97 -12.92
C ARG A 335 17.05 9.23 -12.71
N GLY A 336 17.62 10.44 -12.78
CA GLY A 336 16.88 11.69 -12.52
C GLY A 336 16.42 11.85 -11.06
N THR A 337 16.92 11.04 -10.14
CA THR A 337 16.59 11.03 -8.71
C THR A 337 17.64 11.77 -7.87
N PHE A 338 18.49 12.58 -8.51
CA PHE A 338 19.58 13.33 -7.90
C PHE A 338 19.14 14.09 -6.63
N THR A 339 17.98 14.75 -6.67
CA THR A 339 17.43 15.49 -5.54
C THR A 339 17.10 14.59 -4.34
N ARG A 340 16.54 13.40 -4.60
CA ARG A 340 16.20 12.41 -3.56
C ARG A 340 17.46 11.76 -2.96
N LEU A 341 18.51 11.55 -3.76
CA LEU A 341 19.76 10.94 -3.29
C LEU A 341 20.64 11.92 -2.52
N VAL A 342 20.66 13.20 -2.91
CA VAL A 342 21.27 14.27 -2.10
C VAL A 342 20.55 14.39 -0.75
N GLY A 343 19.22 14.33 -0.75
CA GLY A 343 18.43 14.34 0.49
C GLY A 343 18.71 13.14 1.40
N SER A 344 18.76 11.93 0.86
CA SER A 344 19.06 10.72 1.65
C SER A 344 20.50 10.69 2.15
N PHE A 345 21.46 11.16 1.35
CA PHE A 345 22.86 11.26 1.74
C PHE A 345 23.08 12.31 2.83
N ALA A 346 22.47 13.49 2.70
CA ALA A 346 22.47 14.51 3.74
C ALA A 346 21.84 14.00 5.04
N THR A 347 20.75 13.23 4.94
CA THR A 347 20.10 12.60 6.09
C THR A 347 21.00 11.55 6.74
N ALA A 348 21.67 10.70 5.94
CA ALA A 348 22.61 9.71 6.45
C ALA A 348 23.81 10.37 7.15
N LEU A 349 24.36 11.44 6.59
CA LEU A 349 25.40 12.26 7.22
C LEU A 349 24.92 12.95 8.48
N ALA A 350 23.69 13.46 8.49
CA ALA A 350 23.09 14.05 9.68
C ALA A 350 22.90 13.01 10.79
N ILE A 351 22.46 11.80 10.47
CA ILE A 351 22.35 10.68 11.41
C ILE A 351 23.73 10.27 11.93
N ALA A 352 24.71 10.10 11.04
CA ALA A 352 26.08 9.75 11.43
C ALA A 352 26.69 10.84 12.32
N GLY A 353 26.51 12.12 11.95
CA GLY A 353 26.95 13.26 12.75
C GLY A 353 26.25 13.31 14.11
N ALA A 354 24.94 13.08 14.16
CA ALA A 354 24.18 13.02 15.40
C ALA A 354 24.65 11.87 16.31
N LEU A 355 24.96 10.70 15.75
CA LEU A 355 25.50 9.56 16.49
C LEU A 355 26.91 9.85 17.04
N VAL A 356 27.76 10.49 16.25
CA VAL A 356 29.09 10.93 16.70
C VAL A 356 28.97 11.95 17.83
N LEU A 357 28.09 12.95 17.68
CA LEU A 357 27.83 13.92 18.74
C LEU A 357 27.25 13.26 20.00
N LEU A 358 26.33 12.31 19.85
CA LEU A 358 25.75 11.59 20.98
C LEU A 358 26.78 10.73 21.70
N TYR A 359 27.71 10.11 20.98
CA TYR A 359 28.81 9.35 21.56
C TYR A 359 29.80 10.24 22.31
N GLU A 360 30.26 11.32 21.67
CA GLU A 360 31.25 12.26 22.24
C GLU A 360 30.68 13.02 23.44
N PHE A 361 29.42 13.47 23.35
CA PHE A 361 28.76 14.29 24.37
C PHE A 361 27.78 13.52 25.26
N PHE A 362 27.86 12.18 25.28
CA PHE A 362 26.90 11.31 25.97
C PHE A 362 26.60 11.77 27.41
N TRP A 363 27.64 12.04 28.19
CA TRP A 363 27.49 12.46 29.59
C TRP A 363 26.86 13.84 29.76
N TRP A 364 27.10 14.75 28.82
CA TRP A 364 26.47 16.07 28.82
C TRP A 364 24.98 15.98 28.49
N VAL A 365 24.61 15.09 27.57
CA VAL A 365 23.20 14.80 27.26
C VAL A 365 22.50 14.20 28.47
N VAL A 366 23.10 13.23 29.15
CA VAL A 366 22.56 12.64 30.39
C VAL A 366 22.38 13.69 31.48
N ALA A 367 23.38 14.57 31.68
CA ALA A 367 23.29 15.66 32.64
C ALA A 367 22.14 16.64 32.30
N ALA A 368 21.98 17.01 31.03
CA ALA A 368 20.90 17.88 30.57
C ALA A 368 19.51 17.25 30.81
N VAL A 369 19.36 15.94 30.56
CA VAL A 369 18.11 15.21 30.81
C VAL A 369 17.78 15.18 32.31
N ILE A 370 18.76 14.93 33.17
CA ILE A 370 18.57 14.93 34.63
C ILE A 370 18.14 16.32 35.12
N ILE A 371 18.76 17.38 34.63
CA ILE A 371 18.39 18.78 34.96
C ILE A 371 16.97 19.09 34.47
N ALA A 372 16.61 18.69 33.26
CA ALA A 372 15.27 18.87 32.72
C ALA A 372 14.21 18.12 33.54
N LEU A 373 14.50 16.89 33.96
CA LEU A 373 13.61 16.09 34.80
C LEU A 373 13.45 16.70 36.20
N ALA A 374 14.55 17.16 36.81
CA ALA A 374 14.52 17.86 38.08
C ALA A 374 13.71 19.18 37.99
N GLY A 375 13.89 19.93 36.91
CA GLY A 375 13.11 21.14 36.62
C GLY A 375 11.63 20.85 36.42
N TYR A 376 11.30 19.76 35.73
CA TYR A 376 9.92 19.31 35.54
C TYR A 376 9.26 18.95 36.87
N ILE A 377 9.93 18.16 37.71
CA ILE A 377 9.44 17.78 39.05
C ILE A 377 9.25 19.03 39.92
N LEU A 378 10.20 19.97 39.88
CA LEU A 378 10.09 21.22 40.61
C LEU A 378 8.88 22.05 40.15
N TRP A 379 8.67 22.14 38.83
CA TRP A 379 7.53 22.83 38.25
C TRP A 379 6.20 22.20 38.66
N ASP A 380 6.11 20.87 38.63
CA ASP A 380 4.91 20.14 39.02
C ASP A 380 4.60 20.34 40.52
N ASN A 381 5.62 20.25 41.38
CA ASN A 381 5.49 20.52 42.81
C ASN A 381 5.06 21.95 43.12
N VAL A 382 5.61 22.96 42.41
CA VAL A 382 5.22 24.37 42.57
C VAL A 382 3.77 24.59 42.08
N ARG A 383 3.37 23.92 41.01
CA ARG A 383 2.01 23.95 40.49
C ARG A 383 1.01 23.31 41.46
N GLU A 384 1.41 22.25 42.15
CA GLU A 384 0.60 21.59 43.17
C GLU A 384 0.46 22.46 44.43
N LEU A 385 1.55 23.08 44.90
CA LEU A 385 1.54 24.02 46.02
C LEU A 385 0.72 25.29 45.76
N THR A 386 0.70 25.78 44.52
CA THR A 386 -0.15 26.92 44.13
C THR A 386 -1.63 26.56 43.99
N ARG A 387 -1.95 25.27 43.76
CA ARG A 387 -3.32 24.77 43.80
C ARG A 387 -3.82 24.55 45.23
N SER A 388 -3.00 24.01 46.13
CA SER A 388 -3.39 23.79 47.53
C SER A 388 -3.61 25.09 48.31
N ARG A 389 -2.79 26.12 48.08
CA ARG A 389 -3.03 27.46 48.66
C ARG A 389 -4.30 28.14 48.19
N ARG A 390 -4.89 27.69 47.08
CA ARG A 390 -6.13 28.23 46.53
C ARG A 390 -7.36 27.53 47.09
N SER A 391 -7.22 26.31 47.62
CA SER A 391 -8.31 25.57 48.29
C SER A 391 -8.44 25.90 49.77
N ASP A 392 -7.39 26.43 50.42
CA ASP A 392 -7.44 26.87 51.83
C ASP A 392 -7.91 28.34 52.00
N ALA A 393 -8.20 29.03 50.89
CA ALA A 393 -8.63 30.43 50.85
C ALA A 393 -10.11 30.62 50.44
N GLU A 394 -10.85 29.52 50.26
CA GLU A 394 -12.32 29.44 50.25
C GLU A 394 -12.77 28.74 51.54
#